data_AF-A0A170RW29-F1
#
_entry.id   AF-A0A170RW29-F1
#
_cell.length_a   1.000
_cell.length_b   1.000
_cell.length_c   1.000
_cell.angle_alpha   90.00
_cell.angle_beta   90.00
_cell.angle_gamma   90.00
#
_symmetry.space_group_name_H-M   'P 1'
#
loop_
_entity.id
_entity.type
_entity.pdbx_description
1 polymer ?
#
loop_
_entity_poly.entity_id
_entity_poly.type
_entity_poly.pdbx_seq_one_letter_code
_entity_poly.pdbx_strand_id
1 'polypeptide(L)'
;MVSNIQKNCNTRYDTGEFKFNKESLKQANDALNRYPSDRKSSAVMPLLHIAQKQCGGLIPIAAMNYIAGFLDMKPIHVYEVAKFYSMYNLSVTGKYL
;
A
#
# COMPACT_ATOMS: atom_id res chain seq x y z
N MET A 1 13.06 -11.70 17.43
CA MET A 1 11.70 -11.12 17.31
C MET A 1 11.40 -10.88 15.84
N VAL A 2 10.86 -11.88 15.16
CA VAL A 2 10.49 -11.74 13.73
C VAL A 2 9.21 -10.91 13.68
N SER A 3 9.34 -9.76 13.02
CA SER A 3 8.41 -8.65 12.95
C SER A 3 6.97 -9.07 12.65
N ASN A 4 6.03 -8.69 13.53
CA ASN A 4 4.58 -8.83 13.35
C ASN A 4 4.03 -8.25 12.02
N ILE A 5 4.84 -7.50 11.27
CA ILE A 5 4.49 -6.90 9.97
C ILE A 5 4.23 -7.98 8.90
N GLN A 6 4.94 -9.11 8.93
CA GLN A 6 4.70 -10.19 7.97
C GLN A 6 3.42 -10.99 8.27
N LYS A 7 2.88 -10.92 9.50
CA LYS A 7 1.62 -11.61 9.82
C LYS A 7 0.41 -10.90 9.20
N ASN A 8 0.46 -9.56 9.09
CA ASN A 8 -0.66 -8.71 8.66
C ASN A 8 -0.80 -8.57 7.12
N CYS A 9 0.08 -9.20 6.33
CA CYS A 9 0.05 -9.20 4.87
C CYS A 9 -0.46 -10.54 4.30
N ASN A 10 -0.96 -11.45 5.13
CA ASN A 10 -1.31 -12.81 4.70
C ASN A 10 -2.79 -12.96 4.31
N THR A 11 -3.63 -11.97 4.63
CA THR A 11 -5.07 -12.01 4.29
C THR A 11 -5.56 -10.65 3.78
N ARG A 12 -6.61 -10.69 2.94
CA ARG A 12 -7.33 -9.50 2.46
C ARG A 12 -7.95 -8.69 3.59
N TYR A 13 -8.41 -9.37 4.63
CA TYR A 13 -9.24 -8.83 5.71
C TYR A 13 -8.45 -8.55 7.00
N ASP A 14 -7.12 -8.51 6.92
CA ASP A 14 -6.31 -8.20 8.09
C ASP A 14 -6.63 -6.80 8.61
N THR A 15 -7.24 -6.74 9.79
CA THR A 15 -7.45 -5.52 10.60
C THR A 15 -6.19 -5.12 11.37
N GLY A 16 -5.06 -5.82 11.16
CA GLY A 16 -3.79 -5.50 11.79
C GLY A 16 -3.24 -4.13 11.35
N GLU A 17 -2.45 -3.48 12.22
CA GLU A 17 -1.76 -2.24 11.85
C GLU A 17 -0.76 -2.52 10.71
N PHE A 18 -0.96 -1.89 9.55
CA PHE A 18 0.04 -1.83 8.48
C PHE A 18 0.87 -0.55 8.62
N LYS A 19 2.19 -0.68 8.53
CA LYS A 19 3.14 0.45 8.50
C LYS A 19 4.23 0.15 7.49
N PHE A 20 4.69 1.17 6.76
CA PHE A 20 5.87 1.02 5.91
C PHE A 20 7.11 0.73 6.76
N ASN A 21 7.95 -0.20 6.28
CA ASN A 21 9.28 -0.38 6.83
C ASN A 21 10.17 0.84 6.45
N LYS A 22 11.36 0.95 7.05
CA LYS A 22 12.24 2.11 6.82
C LYS A 22 12.56 2.35 5.34
N GLU A 23 12.77 1.27 4.57
CA GLU A 23 13.09 1.35 3.15
C GLU A 23 11.89 1.82 2.31
N SER A 24 10.73 1.22 2.54
CA SER A 24 9.47 1.56 1.86
C SER A 24 9.02 2.96 2.20
N LEU A 25 9.24 3.41 3.44
CA LEU A 25 8.91 4.77 3.87
C LEU A 25 9.82 5.81 3.19
N LYS A 26 11.11 5.49 3.00
CA LYS A 26 12.01 6.34 2.22
C LYS A 26 11.52 6.45 0.77
N GLN A 27 11.21 5.32 0.14
CA GLN A 27 10.68 5.29 -1.23
C GLN A 27 9.33 6.03 -1.36
N ALA A 28 8.47 5.92 -0.35
CA ALA A 28 7.18 6.62 -0.29
C ALA A 28 7.36 8.14 -0.24
N ASN A 29 8.28 8.63 0.60
CA ASN A 29 8.61 10.05 0.67
C ASN A 29 9.26 10.55 -0.63
N ASP A 30 10.18 9.77 -1.21
CA ASP A 30 10.81 10.10 -2.49
C ASP A 30 9.77 10.15 -3.62
N ALA A 31 8.78 9.25 -3.61
CA ALA A 31 7.67 9.28 -4.56
C ALA A 31 6.78 10.52 -4.35
N LEU A 32 6.46 10.86 -3.10
CA LEU A 32 5.70 12.07 -2.77
C LEU A 32 6.38 13.35 -3.25
N ASN A 33 7.70 13.45 -3.10
CA ASN A 33 8.47 14.63 -3.53
C ASN A 33 8.45 14.86 -5.05
N ARG A 34 8.07 13.86 -5.84
CA ARG A 34 7.91 14.02 -7.30
C ARG A 34 6.60 14.70 -7.69
N TYR A 35 5.64 14.77 -6.77
CA TYR A 35 4.35 15.40 -6.99
C TYR A 35 4.28 16.73 -6.23
N PRO A 36 3.73 17.78 -6.84
CA PRO A 36 3.55 19.05 -6.15
C PRO A 36 2.50 18.88 -5.03
N SER A 37 2.57 19.75 -4.02
CA SER A 37 1.82 19.61 -2.77
C SER A 37 0.29 19.66 -2.94
N ASP A 38 -0.18 20.28 -4.02
CA ASP A 38 -1.57 20.38 -4.45
C ASP A 38 -2.09 19.11 -5.15
N ARG A 39 -1.20 18.20 -5.59
CA ARG A 39 -1.55 16.99 -6.35
C ARG A 39 -0.98 15.69 -5.76
N LYS A 40 -0.77 15.65 -4.45
CA LYS A 40 -0.27 14.46 -3.72
C LYS A 40 -1.13 13.21 -3.92
N SER A 41 -2.42 13.35 -4.22
CA SER A 41 -3.32 12.24 -4.56
C SER A 41 -2.86 11.41 -5.77
N SER A 42 -2.06 11.97 -6.67
CA SER A 42 -1.47 11.22 -7.80
C SER A 42 -0.44 10.18 -7.33
N ALA A 43 0.10 10.34 -6.12
CA ALA A 43 1.06 9.42 -5.53
C ALA A 43 0.42 8.13 -4.98
N VAL A 44 -0.91 7.97 -5.06
CA VAL A 44 -1.59 6.74 -4.62
C VAL A 44 -1.01 5.51 -5.34
N MET A 45 -0.80 5.59 -6.65
CA MET A 45 -0.25 4.48 -7.44
C MET A 45 1.14 4.01 -6.96
N PRO A 46 2.17 4.88 -6.89
CA PRO A 46 3.48 4.43 -6.44
C PRO A 46 3.45 3.95 -4.99
N LEU A 47 2.61 4.53 -4.12
CA LEU A 47 2.46 4.08 -2.74
C LEU A 47 1.82 2.69 -2.65
N LEU A 48 0.77 2.42 -3.43
CA LEU A 48 0.14 1.10 -3.52
C LEU A 48 1.13 0.05 -4.04
N HIS A 49 1.94 0.41 -5.03
CA HIS A 49 2.96 -0.50 -5.56
C HIS A 49 4.04 -0.84 -4.52
N ILE A 50 4.52 0.16 -3.76
CA ILE A 50 5.47 -0.05 -2.65
C ILE A 50 4.84 -0.96 -1.58
N ALA A 51 3.58 -0.71 -1.20
CA ALA A 51 2.86 -1.54 -0.24
C ALA A 51 2.70 -2.99 -0.71
N GLN A 52 2.35 -3.18 -1.99
CA GLN A 52 2.24 -4.49 -2.61
C GLN A 52 3.58 -5.25 -2.57
N LYS A 53 4.67 -4.57 -2.90
CA LYS A 53 6.02 -5.14 -2.83
C LYS A 53 6.41 -5.54 -1.41
N GLN A 54 6.10 -4.69 -0.42
CA GLN A 54 6.36 -4.99 0.99
C GLN A 54 5.55 -6.20 1.49
N CYS A 55 4.30 -6.33 1.05
CA CYS A 55 3.41 -7.42 1.43
C CYS A 55 3.54 -8.68 0.54
N GLY A 56 4.55 -8.75 -0.33
CA GLY A 56 4.82 -9.97 -1.10
C GLY A 56 3.81 -10.24 -2.23
N GLY A 57 3.18 -9.21 -2.78
CA GLY A 57 2.30 -9.31 -3.95
C GLY A 57 0.83 -9.00 -3.66
N LEU A 58 0.41 -9.00 -2.39
CA LEU A 58 -0.93 -8.65 -1.93
C LEU A 58 -0.99 -7.20 -1.44
N ILE A 59 -2.10 -6.49 -1.67
CA ILE A 59 -2.40 -5.24 -0.96
C ILE A 59 -3.51 -5.47 0.07
N PRO A 60 -3.20 -5.47 1.39
CA PRO A 60 -4.23 -5.60 2.42
C PRO A 60 -5.01 -4.28 2.59
N ILE A 61 -6.25 -4.41 3.08
CA ILE A 61 -7.14 -3.27 3.41
C ILE A 61 -6.45 -2.29 4.39
N ALA A 62 -5.73 -2.81 5.38
CA ALA A 62 -4.95 -2.00 6.32
C ALA A 62 -3.91 -1.11 5.62
N ALA A 63 -3.27 -1.59 4.55
CA ALA A 63 -2.30 -0.79 3.80
C ALA A 63 -2.97 0.35 3.03
N MET A 64 -4.15 0.11 2.45
CA MET A 64 -4.91 1.16 1.77
C MET A 64 -5.36 2.26 2.74
N ASN A 65 -5.84 1.86 3.92
CA ASN A 65 -6.21 2.82 4.98
C ASN A 65 -4.99 3.62 5.46
N TYR A 66 -3.84 2.97 5.62
CA TYR A 66 -2.58 3.64 5.99
C TYR A 66 -2.16 4.66 4.91
N ILE A 67 -2.19 4.29 3.64
CA ILE A 67 -1.85 5.18 2.51
C ILE A 67 -2.82 6.36 2.44
N ALA A 68 -4.10 6.13 2.70
CA ALA A 68 -5.10 7.19 2.72
C ALA A 68 -4.78 8.24 3.80
N GLY A 69 -4.43 7.81 5.02
CA GLY A 69 -3.96 8.69 6.08
C GLY A 69 -2.63 9.38 5.74
N PHE A 70 -1.72 8.69 5.04
CA PHE A 70 -0.44 9.24 4.60
C PHE A 70 -0.60 10.36 3.55
N LEU A 71 -1.63 10.28 2.71
CA LEU A 71 -1.97 11.29 1.70
C LEU A 71 -3.02 12.31 2.17
N ASP A 72 -3.48 12.21 3.41
CA ASP A 72 -4.55 13.02 3.98
C ASP A 72 -5.83 13.02 3.10
N MET A 73 -6.23 11.82 2.66
CA MET A 73 -7.39 11.61 1.79
C MET A 73 -8.30 10.51 2.31
N LYS A 74 -9.54 10.46 1.79
CA LYS A 74 -10.50 9.42 2.17
C LYS A 74 -10.03 8.05 1.67
N PRO A 75 -10.11 6.98 2.48
CA PRO A 75 -9.75 5.63 2.07
C PRO A 75 -10.47 5.15 0.80
N ILE A 76 -11.73 5.57 0.59
CA ILE A 76 -12.54 5.19 -0.57
C ILE A 76 -11.84 5.48 -1.90
N HIS A 77 -11.11 6.58 -2.01
CA HIS A 77 -10.38 6.93 -3.24
C HIS A 77 -9.20 5.99 -3.49
N VAL A 78 -8.52 5.54 -2.43
CA VAL A 78 -7.44 4.54 -2.55
C VAL A 78 -8.03 3.20 -2.98
N TYR A 79 -9.18 2.81 -2.44
CA TYR A 79 -9.91 1.60 -2.86
C TYR A 79 -10.35 1.67 -4.32
N GLU A 80 -10.86 2.80 -4.77
CA GLU A 80 -11.25 3.03 -6.17
C GLU A 80 -10.06 2.81 -7.09
N VAL A 81 -8.91 3.44 -6.81
CA VAL A 81 -7.69 3.28 -7.60
C VAL A 81 -7.22 1.82 -7.57
N ALA A 82 -7.14 1.20 -6.39
CA ALA A 82 -6.70 -0.18 -6.26
C ALA A 82 -7.60 -1.17 -7.03
N LYS A 83 -8.90 -0.90 -7.12
CA LYS A 83 -9.87 -1.73 -7.85
C LYS A 83 -9.91 -1.41 -9.35
N PHE A 84 -9.66 -0.16 -9.72
CA PHE A 84 -9.66 0.31 -11.10
C PHE A 84 -8.48 -0.26 -11.90
N TYR A 85 -7.30 -0.34 -11.28
CA TYR A 85 -6.11 -0.88 -11.93
C TYR A 85 -5.99 -2.40 -11.68
N SER A 86 -6.17 -3.17 -12.75
CA SER A 86 -6.08 -4.65 -12.74
C SER A 86 -4.71 -5.20 -12.35
N MET A 87 -3.65 -4.38 -12.37
CA MET A 87 -2.30 -4.77 -11.97
C MET A 87 -2.17 -5.06 -10.47
N TYR A 88 -3.06 -4.49 -9.64
CA TYR A 88 -3.01 -4.67 -8.20
C TYR A 88 -3.71 -5.97 -7.79
N ASN A 89 -2.92 -6.90 -7.28
CA ASN A 89 -3.46 -8.14 -6.78
C ASN A 89 -4.04 -7.91 -5.39
N LEU A 90 -5.37 -7.87 -5.35
CA LEU A 90 -6.09 -7.82 -4.09
C LEU A 90 -6.01 -9.18 -3.37
N SER A 91 -5.67 -10.29 -4.04
CA SER A 91 -5.58 -11.66 -3.46
C SER A 91 -4.14 -12.11 -3.38
N VAL A 92 -3.88 -13.12 -2.54
CA VAL A 92 -2.62 -13.85 -2.58
C VAL A 92 -2.49 -14.45 -3.97
N THR A 93 -1.62 -13.88 -4.79
CA THR A 93 -1.24 -14.48 -6.06
C THR A 93 -0.27 -15.60 -5.72
N GLY A 94 -0.56 -16.82 -6.18
CA GLY A 94 0.34 -17.95 -6.00
C GLY A 94 1.74 -17.58 -6.49
N LYS A 95 2.78 -18.03 -5.78
CA LYS A 95 4.14 -17.99 -6.30
C LYS A 95 4.15 -18.89 -7.54
N TYR A 96 4.37 -18.32 -8.72
CA TYR A 96 4.59 -19.09 -9.93
C TYR A 96 5.78 -20.04 -9.68
N LEU A 97 5.57 -21.33 -9.97
CA LEU A 97 6.55 -22.43 -9.85
C LEU A 97 7.67 -22.30 -10.89
#